data_AF-A0A0A7KHB0-F1
#
_entry.id   AF-A0A0A7KHB0-F1
#
_cell.length_a   1.000
_cell.length_b   1.000
_cell.length_c   1.000
_cell.angle_alpha   90.00
_cell.angle_beta   90.00
_cell.angle_gamma   90.00
#
_symmetry.space_group_name_H-M   'P 1'
#
loop_
_entity.id
_entity.type
_entity.pdbx_description
1 polymer ?
#
loop_
_entity_poly.entity_id
_entity_poly.type
_entity_poly.pdbx_seq_one_letter_code
_entity_poly.pdbx_strand_id
1 'polypeptide(L)'
;MGVSKVEFYRGGTLINTDVASPYAFADTVSTANNGNVTYTAKAYDAAGNVGQDSKTIAVNITTPTSTAYQGQYYWALFTDPNDLEGSLLAEGAAIFDEEFIGVDGQMLGAGAYAKLNPLPQVQGEAIIGDITVEGQVVLSSAFFYDTEDTESYLVAIDNDGKFSPAQDGNPIFIGEAATFGLDGKVISEGYFGLLRTSEDPNAVNSLSGSKHGMAKAELLTALKSPGQLNRTLKLTGVKREITQLNRLKR
;
A
#
# COMPACT_ATOMS: atom_id res chain seq x y z
N MET A 1 -26.65 -3.07 -47.20
CA MET A 1 -25.90 -1.86 -46.78
C MET A 1 -25.38 -2.14 -45.39
N GLY A 2 -24.06 -2.00 -45.17
CA GLY A 2 -23.42 -2.26 -43.88
C GLY A 2 -22.88 -0.97 -43.28
N VAL A 3 -22.48 -1.04 -42.01
CA VAL A 3 -21.82 0.07 -41.32
C VAL A 3 -20.45 0.31 -41.97
N SER A 4 -20.16 1.57 -42.31
CA SER A 4 -18.89 2.04 -42.87
C SER A 4 -17.93 2.54 -41.79
N LYS A 5 -18.47 3.13 -40.71
CA LYS A 5 -17.72 3.54 -39.52
C LYS A 5 -18.62 3.67 -38.30
N VAL A 6 -18.04 3.58 -37.11
CA VAL A 6 -18.66 3.94 -35.83
C VAL A 6 -17.83 5.02 -35.17
N GLU A 7 -18.49 6.12 -34.81
CA GLU A 7 -17.91 7.18 -34.00
C GLU A 7 -18.33 7.00 -32.54
N PHE A 8 -17.37 7.01 -31.62
CA PHE A 8 -17.59 6.90 -30.19
C PHE A 8 -17.42 8.27 -29.53
N TYR A 9 -18.37 8.64 -28.68
CA TYR A 9 -18.38 9.91 -27.97
C TYR A 9 -18.45 9.70 -26.46
N ARG A 10 -17.75 10.56 -25.71
CA ARG A 10 -17.91 10.74 -24.26
C ARG A 10 -18.53 12.12 -24.02
N GLY A 11 -19.77 12.14 -23.53
CA GLY A 11 -20.61 13.34 -23.53
C GLY A 11 -20.82 13.83 -24.96
N GLY A 12 -20.37 15.06 -25.24
CA GLY A 12 -20.38 15.65 -26.59
C GLY A 12 -19.08 15.48 -27.38
N THR A 13 -18.02 14.94 -26.78
CA THR A 13 -16.68 14.90 -27.37
C THR A 13 -16.44 13.59 -28.11
N LEU A 14 -16.01 13.65 -29.38
CA LEU A 14 -15.57 12.48 -30.14
C LEU A 14 -14.26 11.96 -29.54
N ILE A 15 -14.27 10.70 -29.08
CA ILE A 15 -13.11 10.04 -28.44
C ILE A 15 -12.44 9.02 -29.35
N ASN A 16 -13.19 8.41 -30.27
CA ASN A 16 -12.62 7.48 -31.25
C ASN A 16 -13.50 7.36 -32.51
N THR A 17 -12.91 6.92 -33.62
CA THR A 17 -13.62 6.44 -34.81
C THR A 17 -13.07 5.08 -35.21
N ASP A 18 -13.95 4.11 -35.37
CA ASP A 18 -13.60 2.77 -35.83
C ASP A 18 -14.22 2.49 -37.20
N VAL A 19 -13.41 2.01 -38.14
CA VAL A 19 -13.79 1.74 -39.53
C VAL A 19 -13.79 0.25 -39.85
N ALA A 20 -13.48 -0.62 -38.89
CA ALA A 20 -13.40 -2.06 -39.08
C ALA A 20 -14.26 -2.81 -38.05
N SER A 21 -15.02 -3.79 -38.52
CA SER A 21 -15.78 -4.69 -37.64
C SER A 21 -14.85 -5.77 -37.05
N PRO A 22 -14.99 -6.17 -35.77
CA PRO A 22 -15.99 -5.72 -34.80
C PRO A 22 -15.69 -4.34 -34.20
N TYR A 23 -16.66 -3.44 -34.26
CA TYR A 23 -16.46 -2.05 -33.82
C TYR A 23 -16.34 -1.95 -32.30
N ALA A 24 -15.19 -1.51 -31.80
CA ALA A 24 -14.93 -1.42 -30.37
C ALA A 24 -13.94 -0.32 -30.01
N PHE A 25 -14.11 0.26 -28.83
CA PHE A 25 -13.15 1.20 -28.25
C PHE A 25 -13.05 1.00 -26.75
N ALA A 26 -11.82 0.86 -26.25
CA ALA A 26 -11.51 0.90 -24.83
C ALA A 26 -11.10 2.33 -24.47
N ASP A 27 -11.87 2.98 -23.61
CA ASP A 27 -11.65 4.36 -23.22
C ASP A 27 -11.06 4.45 -21.80
N THR A 28 -10.05 5.30 -21.60
CA THR A 28 -9.39 5.50 -20.30
C THR A 28 -10.00 6.72 -19.60
N VAL A 29 -10.49 6.53 -18.38
CA VAL A 29 -11.08 7.59 -17.52
C VAL A 29 -10.13 7.95 -16.39
N SER A 30 -10.20 9.19 -15.90
CA SER A 30 -9.54 9.66 -14.68
C SER A 30 -10.54 10.29 -13.72
N THR A 31 -10.10 10.73 -12.55
CA THR A 31 -10.94 11.44 -11.57
C THR A 31 -11.59 12.71 -12.13
N ALA A 32 -11.00 13.33 -13.15
CA ALA A 32 -11.60 14.44 -13.88
C ALA A 32 -12.90 14.05 -14.61
N ASN A 33 -13.17 12.75 -14.77
CA ASN A 33 -14.38 12.22 -15.39
C ASN A 33 -15.43 11.74 -14.39
N ASN A 34 -15.24 11.96 -13.09
CA ASN A 34 -16.20 11.55 -12.07
C ASN A 34 -17.61 12.14 -12.29
N GLY A 35 -18.61 11.36 -11.90
CA GLY A 35 -20.02 11.64 -12.11
C GLY A 35 -20.63 10.81 -13.24
N ASN A 36 -21.82 11.19 -13.69
CA ASN A 36 -22.52 10.50 -14.76
C ASN A 36 -21.91 10.86 -16.12
N VAL A 37 -21.30 9.87 -16.77
CA VAL A 37 -20.69 10.00 -18.10
C VAL A 37 -21.55 9.27 -19.12
N THR A 38 -22.05 9.99 -20.13
CA THR A 38 -22.83 9.39 -21.22
C THR A 38 -21.93 9.04 -22.39
N TYR A 39 -21.85 7.76 -22.74
CA TYR A 39 -21.21 7.28 -23.95
C TYR A 39 -22.24 7.19 -25.07
N THR A 40 -21.88 7.65 -26.27
CA THR A 40 -22.73 7.53 -27.47
C THR A 40 -21.94 6.89 -28.60
N ALA A 41 -22.51 5.88 -29.25
CA ALA A 41 -21.98 5.33 -30.49
C ALA A 41 -22.86 5.77 -31.67
N LYS A 42 -22.26 6.33 -32.71
CA LYS A 42 -22.94 6.67 -33.97
C LYS A 42 -22.40 5.80 -35.10
N ALA A 43 -23.23 4.91 -35.61
CA ALA A 43 -22.91 4.06 -36.75
C ALA A 43 -23.38 4.72 -38.05
N TYR A 44 -22.48 4.84 -39.01
CA TYR A 44 -22.73 5.40 -40.33
C TYR A 44 -22.72 4.28 -41.36
N ASP A 45 -23.61 4.31 -42.35
CA ASP A 45 -23.48 3.45 -43.54
C ASP A 45 -22.74 4.18 -44.68
N ALA A 46 -22.56 3.52 -45.83
CA ALA A 46 -21.90 4.12 -47.00
C ALA A 46 -22.73 5.23 -47.68
N ALA A 47 -24.04 5.31 -47.41
CA ALA A 47 -24.93 6.35 -47.92
C ALA A 47 -25.02 7.57 -46.98
N GLY A 48 -24.36 7.51 -45.82
CA GLY A 48 -24.37 8.56 -44.80
C GLY A 48 -25.55 8.49 -43.84
N ASN A 49 -26.33 7.40 -43.83
CA ASN A 49 -27.37 7.20 -42.84
C ASN A 49 -26.74 6.93 -41.47
N VAL A 50 -27.34 7.49 -40.41
CA VAL A 50 -26.81 7.43 -39.04
C VAL A 50 -27.78 6.72 -38.11
N GLY A 51 -27.33 5.65 -37.46
CA GLY A 51 -27.96 5.09 -36.27
C GLY A 51 -27.15 5.47 -35.03
N GLN A 52 -27.80 5.76 -33.91
CA GLN A 52 -27.08 6.06 -32.68
C GLN A 52 -27.74 5.40 -31.47
N ASP A 53 -26.92 5.06 -30.48
CA ASP A 53 -27.36 4.63 -29.16
C ASP A 53 -26.47 5.25 -28.07
N SER A 54 -27.02 5.44 -26.88
CA SER A 54 -26.34 6.09 -25.77
C SER A 54 -26.52 5.33 -24.46
N LYS A 55 -25.46 5.24 -23.65
CA LYS A 55 -25.51 4.71 -22.28
C LYS A 55 -24.83 5.64 -21.30
N THR A 56 -25.47 5.87 -20.16
CA THR A 56 -24.88 6.60 -19.05
C THR A 56 -24.25 5.64 -18.06
N ILE A 57 -22.99 5.89 -17.71
CA ILE A 57 -22.19 5.14 -16.74
C ILE A 57 -21.82 6.10 -15.61
N ALA A 58 -22.01 5.68 -14.36
CA ALA A 58 -21.51 6.44 -13.22
C ALA A 58 -20.01 6.14 -13.04
N VAL A 59 -19.16 7.15 -13.21
CA VAL A 59 -17.72 7.08 -12.93
C VAL A 59 -17.51 7.59 -11.51
N ASN A 60 -17.04 6.72 -10.63
CA ASN A 60 -16.75 7.05 -9.24
C ASN A 60 -15.33 6.61 -8.91
N ILE A 61 -14.35 7.36 -9.40
CA ILE A 61 -12.93 7.16 -9.12
C ILE A 61 -12.56 8.09 -7.98
N THR A 62 -12.38 7.55 -6.78
CA THR A 62 -11.81 8.30 -5.68
C THR A 62 -10.30 8.38 -5.88
N THR A 63 -9.76 9.58 -6.13
CA THR A 63 -8.34 9.81 -5.80
C THR A 63 -8.23 9.72 -4.29
N PRO A 64 -7.36 8.87 -3.74
CA PRO A 64 -7.03 9.00 -2.33
C PRO A 64 -6.41 10.38 -2.14
N THR A 65 -7.12 11.32 -1.54
CA THR A 65 -6.45 12.31 -0.70
C THR A 65 -6.13 11.58 0.60
N SER A 66 -5.08 10.77 0.59
CA SER A 66 -4.68 10.03 1.78
C SER A 66 -3.49 10.71 2.44
N THR A 67 -3.55 10.73 3.76
CA THR A 67 -2.60 11.31 4.71
C THR A 67 -2.34 10.29 5.83
N ALA A 68 -2.70 9.02 5.60
CA ALA A 68 -2.73 7.97 6.61
C ALA A 68 -1.36 7.29 6.72
N TYR A 69 -0.74 6.98 5.57
CA TYR A 69 0.52 6.26 5.50
C TYR A 69 1.66 7.11 4.93
N GLN A 70 1.37 8.18 4.19
CA GLN A 70 2.43 8.99 3.59
C GLN A 70 3.39 9.60 4.64
N GLY A 71 4.69 9.52 4.34
CA GLY A 71 5.73 10.11 5.17
C GLY A 71 7.01 9.28 5.27
N GLN A 72 7.92 9.74 6.14
CA GLN A 72 9.14 9.02 6.49
C GLN A 72 9.03 8.41 7.88
N TYR A 73 9.53 7.20 8.03
CA TYR A 73 9.38 6.39 9.22
C TYR A 73 10.71 5.81 9.68
N TYR A 74 10.87 5.74 11.00
CA TYR A 74 11.85 4.88 11.64
C TYR A 74 11.20 3.55 11.98
N TRP A 75 11.89 2.44 11.74
CA TRP A 75 11.41 1.12 12.16
C TRP A 75 12.46 0.35 12.95
N ALA A 76 11.98 -0.52 13.84
CA ALA A 76 12.80 -1.45 14.59
C ALA A 76 12.09 -2.79 14.80
N LEU A 77 12.89 -3.86 14.83
CA LEU A 77 12.49 -5.23 15.06
C LEU A 77 13.24 -5.78 16.28
N PHE A 78 12.48 -6.36 17.21
CA PHE A 78 12.95 -6.87 18.50
C PHE A 78 12.54 -8.33 18.67
N THR A 79 13.29 -9.09 19.46
CA THR A 79 12.96 -10.51 19.72
C THR A 79 12.39 -10.76 21.12
N ASP A 80 12.61 -9.85 22.06
CA ASP A 80 12.10 -9.92 23.44
C ASP A 80 11.43 -8.60 23.82
N PRO A 81 10.13 -8.59 24.18
CA PRO A 81 9.42 -7.36 24.54
C PRO A 81 9.84 -6.84 25.92
N ASN A 82 10.48 -7.67 26.75
CA ASN A 82 10.98 -7.28 28.06
C ASN A 82 12.41 -6.76 28.03
N ASP A 83 13.14 -6.98 26.92
CA ASP A 83 14.50 -6.48 26.69
C ASP A 83 14.64 -5.93 25.27
N LEU A 84 13.94 -4.84 24.96
CA LEU A 84 13.95 -4.26 23.61
C LEU A 84 15.35 -3.87 23.14
N GLU A 85 16.18 -3.26 23.99
CA GLU A 85 17.51 -2.83 23.56
C GLU A 85 18.47 -4.01 23.37
N GLY A 86 18.47 -4.98 24.29
CA GLY A 86 19.32 -6.18 24.19
C GLY A 86 18.86 -7.16 23.11
N SER A 87 17.59 -7.11 22.72
CA SER A 87 16.99 -8.03 21.74
C SER A 87 16.76 -7.42 20.35
N LEU A 88 17.27 -6.21 20.11
CA LEU A 88 17.20 -5.52 18.82
C LEU A 88 17.83 -6.39 17.72
N LEU A 89 16.99 -6.83 16.79
CA LEU A 89 17.38 -7.69 15.68
C LEU A 89 17.73 -6.88 14.43
N ALA A 90 16.94 -5.84 14.12
CA ALA A 90 17.19 -4.96 12.99
C ALA A 90 16.48 -3.61 13.16
N GLU A 91 17.00 -2.58 12.52
CA GLU A 91 16.36 -1.26 12.46
C GLU A 91 16.70 -0.53 11.16
N GLY A 92 15.92 0.49 10.85
CA GLY A 92 16.11 1.23 9.63
C GLY A 92 15.11 2.34 9.39
N ALA A 93 14.92 2.64 8.11
CA ALA A 93 14.02 3.66 7.60
C ALA A 93 13.00 3.06 6.63
N ALA A 94 11.82 3.63 6.56
CA ALA A 94 10.87 3.43 5.47
C ALA A 94 10.34 4.78 4.99
N ILE A 95 10.08 4.91 3.70
CA ILE A 95 9.49 6.08 3.06
C ILE A 95 8.27 5.57 2.30
N PHE A 96 7.10 6.05 2.66
CA PHE A 96 5.87 5.80 1.90
C PHE A 96 5.52 7.10 1.19
N ASP A 97 5.70 7.13 -0.12
CA ASP A 97 5.46 8.26 -1.00
C ASP A 97 4.24 8.05 -1.90
N GLU A 98 3.76 6.81 -2.02
CA GLU A 98 2.56 6.44 -2.76
C GLU A 98 1.45 5.94 -1.84
N GLU A 99 0.21 6.27 -2.19
CA GLU A 99 -0.98 5.66 -1.59
C GLU A 99 -2.02 5.35 -2.68
N PHE A 100 -2.65 4.18 -2.57
CA PHE A 100 -3.64 3.72 -3.53
C PHE A 100 -4.72 2.86 -2.86
N ILE A 101 -5.85 2.73 -3.55
CA ILE A 101 -6.93 1.85 -3.13
C ILE A 101 -6.64 0.44 -3.65
N GLY A 102 -6.47 -0.52 -2.74
CA GLY A 102 -6.29 -1.94 -3.05
C GLY A 102 -7.53 -2.57 -3.66
N VAL A 103 -7.38 -3.81 -4.18
CA VAL A 103 -8.45 -4.53 -4.89
C VAL A 103 -9.69 -4.81 -4.03
N ASP A 104 -9.54 -4.84 -2.70
CA ASP A 104 -10.65 -5.03 -1.76
C ASP A 104 -11.17 -3.69 -1.20
N GLY A 105 -10.75 -2.55 -1.77
CA GLY A 105 -11.19 -1.21 -1.39
C GLY A 105 -10.47 -0.59 -0.19
N GLN A 106 -9.46 -1.26 0.35
CA GLN A 106 -8.61 -0.77 1.44
C GLN A 106 -7.64 0.33 0.96
N MET A 107 -7.27 1.25 1.85
CA MET A 107 -6.15 2.16 1.58
C MET A 107 -4.84 1.41 1.83
N LEU A 108 -3.88 1.56 0.92
CA LEU A 108 -2.52 1.04 1.04
C LEU A 108 -1.53 2.16 0.81
N GLY A 109 -0.46 2.19 1.59
CA GLY A 109 0.74 2.96 1.32
C GLY A 109 1.81 2.06 0.72
N ALA A 110 2.57 2.59 -0.24
CA ALA A 110 3.74 1.95 -0.81
C ALA A 110 4.93 2.90 -0.88
N GLY A 111 6.12 2.31 -0.97
CA GLY A 111 7.37 3.03 -1.16
C GLY A 111 8.56 2.13 -0.90
N ALA A 112 9.59 2.65 -0.25
CA ALA A 112 10.86 1.95 -0.04
C ALA A 112 11.21 1.78 1.44
N TYR A 113 11.96 0.74 1.77
CA TYR A 113 12.63 0.62 3.06
C TYR A 113 14.14 0.45 2.90
N ALA A 114 14.85 0.77 3.97
CA ALA A 114 16.25 0.45 4.16
C ALA A 114 16.45 -0.15 5.55
N LYS A 115 17.03 -1.35 5.63
CA LYS A 115 17.65 -1.90 6.84
C LYS A 115 19.04 -1.30 6.98
N LEU A 116 19.24 -0.51 8.02
CA LEU A 116 20.49 0.21 8.27
C LEU A 116 21.41 -0.54 9.24
N ASN A 117 20.82 -1.34 10.13
CA ASN A 117 21.53 -2.11 11.15
C ASN A 117 20.80 -3.46 11.36
N PRO A 118 21.52 -4.59 11.47
CA PRO A 118 22.96 -4.77 11.26
C PRO A 118 23.39 -4.65 9.80
N LEU A 119 24.67 -4.39 9.60
CA LEU A 119 25.31 -4.44 8.28
C LEU A 119 25.38 -5.90 7.76
N PRO A 120 25.33 -6.12 6.43
CA PRO A 120 25.23 -5.12 5.38
C PRO A 120 23.83 -4.49 5.29
N GLN A 121 23.80 -3.24 4.81
CA GLN A 121 22.54 -2.57 4.55
C GLN A 121 21.78 -3.29 3.44
N VAL A 122 20.45 -3.35 3.58
CA VAL A 122 19.54 -3.92 2.59
C VAL A 122 18.48 -2.88 2.29
N GLN A 123 18.10 -2.75 1.03
CA GLN A 123 17.00 -1.89 0.59
C GLN A 123 16.01 -2.72 -0.21
N GLY A 124 14.78 -2.23 -0.30
CA GLY A 124 13.75 -2.87 -1.07
C GLY A 124 12.43 -2.11 -0.95
N GLU A 125 11.34 -2.78 -1.28
CA GLU A 125 10.00 -2.16 -1.29
C GLU A 125 9.28 -2.36 0.03
N ALA A 126 8.45 -1.38 0.38
CA ALA A 126 7.60 -1.42 1.56
C ALA A 126 6.14 -1.23 1.15
N ILE A 127 5.25 -1.99 1.77
CA ILE A 127 3.80 -1.80 1.71
C ILE A 127 3.29 -1.71 3.14
N ILE A 128 2.32 -0.82 3.37
CA ILE A 128 1.60 -0.72 4.64
C ILE A 128 0.10 -0.55 4.37
N GLY A 129 -0.74 -1.13 5.20
CA GLY A 129 -2.17 -0.84 5.18
C GLY A 129 -3.02 -1.93 5.80
N ASP A 130 -4.32 -1.69 5.82
CA ASP A 130 -5.27 -2.59 6.46
C ASP A 130 -5.57 -3.78 5.55
N ILE A 131 -5.46 -4.98 6.10
CA ILE A 131 -5.80 -6.24 5.41
C ILE A 131 -6.73 -7.08 6.29
N THR A 132 -7.40 -8.07 5.68
CA THR A 132 -8.30 -8.97 6.42
C THR A 132 -7.67 -10.34 6.60
N VAL A 133 -7.18 -10.63 7.80
CA VAL A 133 -6.58 -11.92 8.17
C VAL A 133 -7.56 -12.71 9.04
N GLU A 134 -7.93 -13.91 8.61
CA GLU A 134 -8.87 -14.79 9.35
C GLU A 134 -10.23 -14.14 9.69
N GLY A 135 -10.65 -13.13 8.92
CA GLY A 135 -11.90 -12.39 9.14
C GLY A 135 -11.77 -11.19 10.09
N GLN A 136 -10.56 -10.89 10.57
CA GLN A 136 -10.24 -9.72 11.35
C GLN A 136 -9.46 -8.71 10.50
N VAL A 137 -9.82 -7.43 10.57
CA VAL A 137 -9.04 -6.36 9.98
C VAL A 137 -7.82 -6.11 10.88
N VAL A 138 -6.64 -6.14 10.28
CA VAL A 138 -5.36 -5.87 10.93
C VAL A 138 -4.59 -4.86 10.09
N LEU A 139 -3.78 -4.03 10.75
CA LEU A 139 -2.87 -3.14 10.06
C LEU A 139 -1.59 -3.94 9.81
N SER A 140 -1.16 -4.00 8.57
CA SER A 140 -0.01 -4.79 8.13
C SER A 140 1.08 -3.88 7.57
N SER A 141 2.34 -4.23 7.84
CA SER A 141 3.50 -3.65 7.15
C SER A 141 4.39 -4.78 6.65
N ALA A 142 4.80 -4.71 5.39
CA ALA A 142 5.64 -5.71 4.78
C ALA A 142 6.77 -5.10 3.94
N PHE A 143 7.95 -5.70 4.07
CA PHE A 143 9.16 -5.32 3.37
C PHE A 143 9.58 -6.45 2.44
N PHE A 144 9.97 -6.13 1.20
CA PHE A 144 10.29 -7.09 0.14
C PHE A 144 11.67 -6.80 -0.44
N TYR A 145 12.45 -7.84 -0.75
CA TYR A 145 13.82 -7.65 -1.25
C TYR A 145 13.92 -6.93 -2.61
N ASP A 146 12.94 -7.11 -3.52
CA ASP A 146 12.89 -6.43 -4.83
C ASP A 146 11.44 -6.42 -5.40
N THR A 147 11.21 -5.57 -6.40
CA THR A 147 10.07 -5.50 -7.34
C THR A 147 9.75 -6.85 -7.99
N GLU A 148 10.77 -7.62 -8.40
CA GLU A 148 10.62 -8.89 -9.12
C GLU A 148 10.41 -10.11 -8.21
N ASP A 149 10.85 -10.02 -6.94
CA ASP A 149 10.72 -11.09 -5.96
C ASP A 149 9.49 -10.90 -5.09
N THR A 150 8.62 -11.92 -5.06
CA THR A 150 7.39 -11.93 -4.26
C THR A 150 7.58 -12.48 -2.84
N GLU A 151 8.81 -12.53 -2.34
CA GLU A 151 9.08 -13.05 -1.00
C GLU A 151 9.36 -11.91 -0.01
N SER A 152 8.45 -11.76 0.96
CA SER A 152 8.54 -10.75 2.01
C SER A 152 9.75 -11.04 2.91
N TYR A 153 10.65 -10.09 3.06
CA TYR A 153 11.73 -10.12 4.05
C TYR A 153 11.18 -10.01 5.48
N LEU A 154 10.21 -9.13 5.69
CA LEU A 154 9.59 -8.85 6.99
C LEU A 154 8.10 -8.65 6.79
N VAL A 155 7.31 -9.21 7.68
CA VAL A 155 5.87 -8.96 7.79
C VAL A 155 5.55 -8.67 9.24
N ALA A 156 4.82 -7.59 9.47
CA ALA A 156 4.38 -7.15 10.78
C ALA A 156 2.87 -6.97 10.80
N ILE A 157 2.23 -7.41 11.88
CA ILE A 157 0.79 -7.29 12.13
C ILE A 157 0.54 -6.50 13.42
N ASP A 158 -0.22 -5.43 13.29
CA ASP A 158 -0.88 -4.78 14.41
C ASP A 158 -2.33 -5.26 14.50
N ASN A 159 -2.63 -6.01 15.56
CA ASN A 159 -3.90 -6.72 15.72
C ASN A 159 -5.07 -5.81 16.05
N ASP A 160 -4.85 -4.58 16.51
CA ASP A 160 -5.93 -3.63 16.77
C ASP A 160 -6.37 -2.87 15.50
N GLY A 161 -5.60 -3.02 14.42
CA GLY A 161 -5.86 -2.43 13.11
C GLY A 161 -5.73 -0.92 13.07
N LYS A 162 -5.00 -0.31 14.02
CA LYS A 162 -4.95 1.15 14.17
C LYS A 162 -3.56 1.62 14.56
N PHE A 163 -3.14 2.74 13.98
CA PHE A 163 -2.01 3.48 14.52
C PHE A 163 -2.33 3.97 15.94
N SER A 164 -1.41 3.69 16.86
CA SER A 164 -1.36 4.34 18.16
C SER A 164 -0.74 5.74 18.02
N PRO A 165 -1.28 6.79 18.67
CA PRO A 165 -0.65 8.10 18.65
C PRO A 165 0.65 8.10 19.47
N ALA A 166 1.71 8.70 18.92
CA ALA A 166 2.94 9.05 19.63
C ALA A 166 2.70 10.19 20.62
N GLN A 167 3.70 10.50 21.46
CA GLN A 167 3.63 11.61 22.41
C GLN A 167 3.49 12.97 21.72
N ASP A 168 4.01 13.10 20.50
CA ASP A 168 3.95 14.32 19.68
C ASP A 168 2.78 14.33 18.68
N GLY A 169 1.96 13.27 18.66
CA GLY A 169 0.82 13.10 17.75
C GLY A 169 1.15 12.38 16.44
N ASN A 170 2.40 11.97 16.19
CA ASN A 170 2.74 11.14 15.03
C ASN A 170 2.18 9.71 15.16
N PRO A 171 1.78 9.05 14.07
CA PRO A 171 1.32 7.67 14.14
C PRO A 171 2.47 6.69 14.45
N ILE A 172 2.17 5.72 15.30
CA ILE A 172 3.04 4.57 15.63
C ILE A 172 2.28 3.28 15.32
N PHE A 173 2.87 2.43 14.51
CA PHE A 173 2.47 1.02 14.38
C PHE A 173 3.22 0.23 15.44
N ILE A 174 2.52 -0.61 16.19
CA ILE A 174 3.15 -1.54 17.13
C ILE A 174 2.53 -2.91 16.93
N GLY A 175 3.35 -3.88 16.59
CA GLY A 175 2.83 -5.20 16.24
C GLY A 175 3.79 -6.34 16.48
N GLU A 176 3.29 -7.52 16.18
CA GLU A 176 4.09 -8.74 16.11
C GLU A 176 4.64 -8.87 14.70
N ALA A 177 5.82 -9.46 14.55
CA ALA A 177 6.44 -9.61 13.23
C ALA A 177 7.16 -10.94 13.05
N ALA A 178 7.34 -11.30 11.80
CA ALA A 178 8.19 -12.39 11.37
C ALA A 178 9.12 -11.93 10.24
N THR A 179 10.33 -12.47 10.21
CA THR A 179 11.25 -12.34 9.09
C THR A 179 11.34 -13.65 8.33
N PHE A 180 11.63 -13.56 7.04
CA PHE A 180 11.70 -14.73 6.15
C PHE A 180 12.99 -14.73 5.35
N GLY A 181 13.43 -15.93 5.02
CA GLY A 181 14.48 -16.13 4.02
C GLY A 181 13.92 -16.02 2.62
N LEU A 182 14.83 -16.02 1.64
CA LEU A 182 14.54 -16.14 0.20
C LEU A 182 13.99 -17.52 -0.20
N ASP A 183 13.69 -18.39 0.77
CA ASP A 183 13.00 -19.65 0.58
C ASP A 183 11.57 -19.62 1.16
N GLY A 184 11.08 -18.42 1.50
CA GLY A 184 9.80 -18.17 2.14
C GLY A 184 9.64 -18.75 3.55
N LYS A 185 10.70 -19.29 4.17
CA LYS A 185 10.62 -19.83 5.53
C LYS A 185 10.87 -18.74 6.56
N VAL A 186 10.14 -18.84 7.67
CA VAL A 186 10.34 -17.99 8.85
C VAL A 186 11.75 -18.21 9.40
N ILE A 187 12.51 -17.12 9.50
CA ILE A 187 13.84 -17.08 10.11
C ILE A 187 13.72 -16.69 11.59
N SER A 188 12.97 -15.63 11.88
CA SER A 188 12.76 -15.13 13.23
C SER A 188 11.33 -14.63 13.39
N GLU A 189 10.83 -14.69 14.60
CA GLU A 189 9.60 -14.02 15.01
C GLU A 189 9.94 -13.02 16.13
N GLY A 190 9.17 -11.95 16.25
CA GLY A 190 9.50 -10.85 17.13
C GLY A 190 8.40 -9.81 17.21
N TYR A 191 8.81 -8.60 17.55
CA TYR A 191 7.96 -7.43 17.72
C TYR A 191 8.50 -6.31 16.86
N PHE A 192 7.60 -5.61 16.19
CA PHE A 192 7.94 -4.57 15.24
C PHE A 192 7.29 -3.26 15.66
N GLY A 193 8.05 -2.20 15.50
CA GLY A 193 7.57 -0.84 15.66
C GLY A 193 7.93 0.00 14.45
N LEU A 194 7.01 0.86 14.04
CA LEU A 194 7.21 1.84 12.96
C LEU A 194 6.64 3.18 13.42
N LEU A 195 7.51 4.17 13.59
CA LEU A 195 7.18 5.52 14.04
C LEU A 195 7.31 6.49 12.86
N ARG A 196 6.26 7.26 12.58
CA ARG A 196 6.37 8.35 11.59
C ARG A 196 7.20 9.49 12.17
N THR A 197 8.17 9.95 11.40
CA THR A 197 9.10 11.03 11.76
C THR A 197 8.87 12.31 10.96
N SER A 198 8.16 12.21 9.83
CA SER A 198 7.74 13.33 8.97
C SER A 198 6.51 12.91 8.17
N GLU A 199 5.52 13.80 8.01
CA GLU A 199 4.42 13.58 7.05
C GLU A 199 4.87 13.80 5.60
N ASP A 200 5.90 14.62 5.39
CA ASP A 200 6.48 14.85 4.06
C ASP A 200 7.45 13.70 3.71
N PRO A 201 7.15 12.88 2.69
CA PRO A 201 8.03 11.79 2.28
C PRO A 201 9.35 12.31 1.69
N ASN A 202 9.39 13.55 1.22
CA ASN A 202 10.57 14.20 0.65
C ASN A 202 11.35 15.03 1.68
N ALA A 203 10.98 14.94 2.96
CA ALA A 203 11.61 15.73 4.01
C ALA A 203 13.12 15.49 4.07
N VAL A 204 13.88 16.58 4.13
CA VAL A 204 15.33 16.53 4.21
C VAL A 204 15.72 16.50 5.70
N ASN A 205 16.58 15.53 6.09
CA ASN A 205 17.14 15.36 7.44
C ASN A 205 16.22 14.78 8.54
N SER A 206 14.99 14.38 8.24
CA SER A 206 14.04 13.75 9.20
C SER A 206 14.60 12.48 9.86
N LEU A 207 15.54 11.80 9.21
CA LEU A 207 16.22 10.61 9.72
C LEU A 207 17.75 10.78 9.80
N SER A 208 18.24 12.01 9.98
CA SER A 208 19.65 12.27 10.31
C SER A 208 20.08 11.55 11.60
N GLY A 209 21.37 11.33 11.83
CA GLY A 209 21.85 10.48 12.94
C GLY A 209 21.31 10.87 14.33
N SER A 210 21.18 12.15 14.64
CA SER A 210 20.56 12.62 15.90
C SER A 210 19.04 12.40 15.94
N LYS A 211 18.35 12.57 14.80
CA LYS A 211 16.91 12.32 14.66
C LYS A 211 16.57 10.83 14.74
N HIS A 212 17.41 9.97 14.17
CA HIS A 212 17.30 8.53 14.28
C HIS A 212 17.38 8.06 15.75
N GLY A 213 18.34 8.59 16.51
CA GLY A 213 18.45 8.29 17.95
C GLY A 213 17.22 8.74 18.76
N MET A 214 16.63 9.89 18.43
CA MET A 214 15.39 10.36 19.07
C MET A 214 14.18 9.51 18.68
N ALA A 215 14.00 9.20 17.40
CA ALA A 215 12.92 8.34 16.91
C ALA A 215 12.99 6.95 17.53
N LYS A 216 14.19 6.40 17.70
CA LYS A 216 14.43 5.17 18.45
C LYS A 216 13.96 5.28 19.89
N ALA A 217 14.44 6.29 20.64
CA ALA A 217 14.04 6.47 22.03
C ALA A 217 12.52 6.62 22.21
N GLU A 218 11.87 7.34 21.31
CA GLU A 218 10.41 7.50 21.29
C GLU A 218 9.69 6.18 21.02
N LEU A 219 10.10 5.44 19.99
CA LEU A 219 9.52 4.14 19.68
C LEU A 219 9.69 3.16 20.84
N LEU A 220 10.88 3.07 21.45
CA LEU A 220 11.11 2.23 22.62
C LEU A 220 10.25 2.63 23.82
N THR A 221 9.96 3.93 23.98
CA THR A 221 9.08 4.42 25.04
C THR A 221 7.64 3.97 24.79
N ALA A 222 7.15 4.08 23.57
CA ALA A 222 5.81 3.61 23.19
C ALA A 222 5.65 2.10 23.43
N LEU A 223 6.64 1.31 22.98
CA LEU A 223 6.66 -0.15 23.11
C LEU A 223 6.66 -0.66 24.56
N LYS A 224 7.19 0.13 25.52
CA LYS A 224 7.20 -0.21 26.96
C LYS A 224 5.85 0.03 27.65
N SER A 225 4.86 0.62 26.96
CA SER A 225 3.55 0.86 27.55
C SER A 225 2.81 -0.47 27.78
N PRO A 226 2.16 -0.68 28.95
CA PRO A 226 1.53 -1.95 29.26
C PRO A 226 0.51 -2.39 28.20
N GLY A 227 0.59 -3.66 27.78
CA GLY A 227 -0.36 -4.29 26.85
C GLY A 227 -0.08 -4.05 25.36
N GLN A 228 0.92 -3.24 25.00
CA GLN A 228 1.29 -2.99 23.60
C GLN A 228 1.94 -4.21 22.91
N LEU A 229 2.68 -5.04 23.66
CA LEU A 229 3.43 -6.17 23.10
C LEU A 229 2.95 -7.49 23.70
N ASN A 230 1.78 -7.95 23.27
CA ASN A 230 1.27 -9.29 23.60
C ASN A 230 1.40 -10.21 22.39
N ARG A 231 2.00 -11.39 22.59
CA ARG A 231 2.18 -12.36 21.51
C ARG A 231 0.91 -13.19 21.27
N THR A 232 0.36 -13.10 20.08
CA THR A 232 -0.85 -13.76 19.60
C THR A 232 -0.75 -14.23 18.15
N LEU A 233 0.33 -13.87 17.45
CA LEU A 233 0.60 -14.21 16.06
C LEU A 233 0.66 -15.72 15.87
N LYS A 234 -0.21 -16.23 15.00
CA LYS A 234 -0.16 -17.62 14.54
C LYS A 234 0.52 -17.67 13.17
N LEU A 235 1.46 -18.59 12.99
CA LEU A 235 2.13 -18.86 11.71
C LEU A 235 1.16 -19.05 10.52
N THR A 236 -0.06 -19.54 10.79
CA THR A 236 -1.11 -19.65 9.76
C THR A 236 -1.64 -18.31 9.29
N GLY A 237 -1.81 -17.34 10.20
CA GLY A 237 -2.22 -15.97 9.90
C GLY A 237 -1.17 -15.25 9.06
N VAL A 238 0.09 -15.35 9.47
CA VAL A 238 1.26 -14.80 8.76
C VAL A 238 1.34 -15.28 7.31
N LYS A 239 1.18 -16.59 7.07
CA LYS A 239 1.22 -17.14 5.70
C LYS A 239 0.06 -16.63 4.83
N ARG A 240 -1.12 -16.43 5.41
CA ARG A 240 -2.29 -15.88 4.69
C ARG A 240 -2.08 -14.44 4.32
N GLU A 241 -1.54 -13.65 5.23
CA GLU A 241 -1.18 -12.26 5.01
C GLU A 241 -0.17 -12.11 3.87
N ILE A 242 0.93 -12.88 3.87
CA ILE A 242 1.89 -12.88 2.74
C ILE A 242 1.16 -13.15 1.41
N THR A 243 0.23 -14.11 1.42
CA THR A 243 -0.54 -14.44 0.21
C THR A 243 -1.42 -13.26 -0.24
N GLN A 244 -2.00 -12.50 0.69
CA GLN A 244 -2.82 -11.33 0.37
C GLN A 244 -1.97 -10.16 -0.10
N LEU A 245 -0.88 -9.84 0.58
CA LEU A 245 0.05 -8.78 0.19
C LEU A 245 0.66 -9.03 -1.20
N ASN A 246 1.02 -10.29 -1.49
CA ASN A 246 1.48 -10.69 -2.82
C ASN A 246 0.42 -10.54 -3.91
N ARG A 247 -0.88 -10.61 -3.58
CA ARG A 247 -1.95 -10.30 -4.53
C ARG A 247 -2.11 -8.80 -4.73
N LEU A 248 -1.91 -8.00 -3.67
CA LEU A 248 -2.01 -6.55 -3.76
C LEU A 248 -0.89 -5.92 -4.57
N LYS A 249 0.27 -6.57 -4.66
CA LYS A 249 1.42 -6.16 -5.48
C LYS A 249 1.26 -6.47 -6.99
N ARG A 250 0.36 -7.38 -7.39
CA ARG A 250 0.21 -7.88 -8.77
C ARG A 250 -1.03 -7.35 -9.46
#